data_AF-A0A530XN95-F1
#
_entry.id   AF-A0A530XN95-F1
#
_cell.length_a   1.000
_cell.length_b   1.000
_cell.length_c   1.000
_cell.angle_alpha   90.00
_cell.angle_beta   90.00
_cell.angle_gamma   90.00
#
_symmetry.space_group_name_H-M   'P 1'
#
loop_
_entity.id
_entity.type
_entity.pdbx_description
1 polymer ?
#
loop_
_entity_poly.entity_id
_entity_poly.type
_entity_poly.pdbx_seq_one_letter_code
_entity_poly.pdbx_strand_id
1 'polypeptide(L)'
;MCRVFAAQDPEGYRQINRSIRIDGHSTSIQLEATFWALLDEIAESQNLTTPKFISKLYDEAIEINGEIPNFASMLRTTCALYLRGHRPDMDERMALKREAA
;
A
#
# COMPACT_ATOMS: atom_id res chain seq x y z
N MET A 1 7.83 19.24 23.11
CA MET A 1 8.02 18.37 21.92
C MET A 1 8.42 16.99 22.42
N CYS A 2 7.60 15.96 22.20
CA CYS A 2 7.83 14.62 22.75
C CYS A 2 9.03 13.94 22.08
N ARG A 3 9.99 13.44 22.87
CA ARG A 3 11.09 12.58 22.39
C ARG A 3 10.59 11.38 21.57
N VAL A 4 9.37 10.91 21.85
CA VAL A 4 8.72 9.81 21.13
C VAL A 4 8.59 10.05 19.62
N PHE A 5 8.32 11.28 19.17
CA PHE A 5 8.23 11.60 17.74
C PHE A 5 9.52 12.19 17.16
N ALA A 6 10.38 12.76 18.01
CA ALA A 6 11.64 13.38 17.57
C ALA A 6 12.80 12.37 17.48
N ALA A 7 12.72 11.23 18.17
CA ALA A 7 13.73 10.17 18.17
C ALA A 7 13.34 9.00 17.25
N GLN A 8 12.69 9.29 16.13
CA GLN A 8 12.40 8.26 15.13
C GLN A 8 13.70 7.76 14.49
N ASP A 9 13.74 6.48 14.19
CA ASP A 9 14.82 5.90 13.41
C ASP A 9 14.85 6.53 12.00
N PRO A 10 15.96 7.16 11.59
CA PRO A 10 16.11 7.72 10.24
C PRO A 10 15.85 6.73 9.11
N GLU A 11 16.07 5.44 9.35
CA GLU A 11 15.78 4.42 8.35
C GLU A 11 14.27 4.34 8.03
N GLY A 12 13.39 4.66 8.98
CA GLY A 12 11.95 4.59 8.78
C GLY A 12 11.42 5.60 7.75
N TYR A 13 11.97 6.81 7.72
CA TYR A 13 11.59 7.86 6.76
C TYR A 13 12.53 7.95 5.55
N ARG A 14 13.51 7.05 5.43
CA ARG A 14 14.36 6.97 4.24
C ARG A 14 13.51 6.63 3.02
N GLN A 15 13.66 7.43 1.96
CA GLN A 15 12.95 7.20 0.70
C GLN A 15 13.52 6.01 -0.05
N ILE A 16 12.65 5.11 -0.50
CA ILE A 16 12.96 3.92 -1.27
C ILE A 16 12.11 3.95 -2.54
N ASN A 17 12.78 3.77 -3.68
CA ASN A 17 12.12 3.55 -4.96
C ASN A 17 11.92 2.05 -5.19
N ARG A 18 10.70 1.63 -5.50
CA ARG A 18 10.40 0.28 -6.02
C ARG A 18 9.71 0.40 -7.36
N SER A 19 10.10 -0.45 -8.31
CA SER A 19 9.46 -0.54 -9.62
C SER A 19 8.32 -1.54 -9.57
N ILE A 20 7.10 -1.10 -9.83
CA ILE A 20 5.88 -1.92 -9.82
C ILE A 20 5.26 -1.89 -11.22
N ARG A 21 4.79 -3.04 -11.69
CA ARG A 21 4.06 -3.11 -12.95
C ARG A 21 2.58 -2.82 -12.70
N ILE A 22 2.05 -1.82 -13.37
CA ILE A 22 0.65 -1.35 -13.29
C ILE A 22 0.19 -1.15 -14.73
N ASP A 23 -0.94 -1.76 -15.11
CA ASP A 23 -1.45 -1.75 -16.50
C ASP A 23 -0.39 -2.13 -17.56
N GLY A 24 0.48 -3.09 -17.22
CA GLY A 24 1.57 -3.53 -18.10
C GLY A 24 2.78 -2.58 -18.15
N HIS A 25 2.65 -1.35 -17.65
CA HIS A 25 3.72 -0.37 -17.58
C HIS A 25 4.54 -0.49 -16.30
N SER A 26 5.85 -0.30 -16.40
CA SER A 26 6.75 -0.29 -15.24
C SER A 26 6.78 1.11 -14.62
N THR A 27 6.16 1.27 -13.45
CA THR A 27 6.04 2.54 -12.74
C THR A 27 6.98 2.53 -11.53
N SER A 28 7.89 3.51 -11.48
CA SER A 28 8.73 3.73 -10.30
C SER A 28 7.96 4.52 -9.25
N ILE A 29 7.79 3.94 -8.06
CA ILE A 29 7.09 4.57 -6.94
C ILE A 29 8.11 4.85 -5.83
N GLN A 30 8.14 6.09 -5.34
CA GLN A 30 8.97 6.49 -4.20
C GLN A 30 8.13 6.63 -2.93
N LEU A 31 8.47 5.84 -1.91
CA LEU A 31 7.87 5.92 -0.57
C LEU A 31 8.93 5.71 0.50
N GLU A 32 8.63 6.17 1.71
CA GLU A 32 9.42 5.93 2.91
C GLU A 32 9.44 4.42 3.26
N ALA A 33 10.54 3.94 3.86
CA ALA A 33 10.71 2.54 4.22
C ALA A 33 9.57 2.00 5.08
N THR A 34 9.07 2.79 6.04
CA THR A 34 7.93 2.41 6.89
C THR A 34 6.66 2.15 6.08
N PHE A 35 6.37 2.95 5.04
CA PHE A 35 5.19 2.69 4.21
C PHE A 35 5.36 1.45 3.36
N TRP A 36 6.56 1.19 2.84
CA TRP A 36 6.82 -0.06 2.15
C TRP A 36 6.61 -1.29 3.04
N ALA A 37 7.09 -1.25 4.28
CA ALA A 37 6.87 -2.34 5.24
C ALA A 37 5.38 -2.57 5.54
N LEU A 38 4.59 -1.50 5.70
CA LEU A 38 3.15 -1.60 5.89
C LEU A 38 2.43 -2.15 4.65
N LEU A 39 2.83 -1.74 3.44
CA LEU A 39 2.29 -2.30 2.20
C LEU A 39 2.61 -3.79 2.05
N ASP A 40 3.83 -4.20 2.43
CA ASP A 40 4.25 -5.60 2.46
C ASP A 40 3.37 -6.41 3.44
N GLU A 41 3.13 -5.89 4.66
CA GLU A 41 2.25 -6.50 5.67
C GLU A 41 0.80 -6.62 5.19
N ILE A 42 0.25 -5.55 4.59
CA ILE A 42 -1.13 -5.54 4.07
C ILE A 42 -1.28 -6.59 2.97
N ALA A 43 -0.34 -6.65 2.03
CA ALA A 43 -0.35 -7.61 0.94
C ALA A 43 -0.28 -9.05 1.47
N GLU A 44 0.63 -9.33 2.42
CA GLU A 44 0.75 -10.64 3.05
C GLU A 44 -0.54 -11.05 3.78
N SER A 45 -1.20 -10.11 4.47
CA SER A 45 -2.47 -10.36 5.15
C SER A 45 -3.60 -10.81 4.19
N GLN A 46 -3.45 -10.55 2.89
CA GLN A 46 -4.38 -10.92 1.83
C GLN A 46 -3.85 -12.06 0.95
N ASN A 47 -2.72 -12.69 1.31
CA ASN A 47 -2.00 -13.67 0.50
C ASN A 47 -1.60 -13.15 -0.91
N LEU A 48 -1.26 -11.87 -0.99
CA LEU A 48 -0.77 -11.23 -2.21
C LEU A 48 0.70 -10.85 -2.06
N THR A 49 1.41 -10.76 -3.19
CA THR A 49 2.68 -10.03 -3.21
C THR A 49 2.40 -8.53 -3.24
N THR A 50 3.30 -7.73 -2.69
CA THR A 50 3.16 -6.26 -2.68
C THR A 50 2.91 -5.66 -4.07
N PRO A 51 3.61 -6.09 -5.15
CA PRO A 51 3.29 -5.61 -6.49
C PRO A 51 1.87 -5.97 -6.96
N LYS A 52 1.38 -7.17 -6.64
CA LYS A 52 0.03 -7.62 -7.02
C LYS A 52 -1.04 -6.85 -6.25
N PHE A 53 -0.84 -6.64 -4.95
CA PHE A 53 -1.71 -5.80 -4.13
C PHE A 53 -1.78 -4.36 -4.65
N ILE A 54 -0.64 -3.74 -4.94
CA ILE A 54 -0.57 -2.36 -5.44
C ILE A 54 -1.24 -2.22 -6.81
N SER A 55 -1.02 -3.17 -7.73
CA SER A 55 -1.70 -3.16 -9.04
C SER A 55 -3.21 -3.27 -8.86
N LYS A 56 -3.69 -4.23 -8.06
CA LYS A 56 -5.13 -4.40 -7.82
C LYS A 56 -5.77 -3.17 -7.20
N LEU A 57 -5.10 -2.56 -6.21
CA LEU A 57 -5.56 -1.32 -5.57
C LEU A 57 -5.64 -0.15 -6.57
N TYR A 58 -4.71 -0.09 -7.52
CA TYR A 58 -4.74 0.91 -8.59
C TYR A 58 -5.97 0.70 -9.49
N ASP A 59 -6.18 -0.53 -9.96
CA ASP A 59 -7.28 -0.88 -10.87
C ASP A 59 -8.64 -0.56 -10.23
N GLU A 60 -8.86 -0.98 -8.98
CA GLU A 60 -10.08 -0.71 -8.22
C GLU A 60 -10.31 0.79 -7.99
N ALA A 61 -9.25 1.54 -7.68
CA ALA A 61 -9.39 2.97 -7.43
C ALA A 61 -9.65 3.78 -8.70
N ILE A 62 -9.14 3.34 -9.85
CA ILE A 62 -9.50 3.89 -11.17
C ILE A 62 -10.96 3.54 -11.50
N GLU A 63 -11.40 2.31 -11.25
CA GLU A 63 -12.80 1.90 -11.49
C GLU A 63 -13.79 2.74 -10.68
N ILE A 64 -13.47 3.03 -9.41
CA ILE A 64 -14.35 3.80 -8.51
C ILE A 64 -14.32 5.30 -8.80
N ASN A 65 -13.13 5.89 -9.00
CA ASN A 65 -12.95 7.35 -9.02
C ASN A 65 -12.71 7.92 -10.43
N GLY A 66 -12.48 7.08 -11.43
CA GLY A 66 -12.13 7.46 -12.80
C GLY A 66 -10.67 7.89 -13.00
N GLU A 67 -10.04 8.49 -11.99
CA GLU A 67 -8.63 8.89 -12.04
C GLU A 67 -7.95 8.83 -10.66
N ILE A 68 -6.62 8.76 -10.66
CA ILE A 68 -5.79 8.86 -9.44
C ILE A 68 -4.68 9.89 -9.66
N PRO A 69 -4.84 11.14 -9.21
CA PRO A 69 -3.87 12.20 -9.48
C PRO A 69 -2.55 12.02 -8.72
N ASN A 70 -2.55 11.31 -7.58
CA ASN A 70 -1.35 11.11 -6.77
C ASN A 70 -1.35 9.73 -6.09
N PHE A 71 -0.88 8.73 -6.84
CA PHE A 71 -0.88 7.35 -6.37
C PHE A 71 0.02 7.12 -5.15
N ALA A 72 1.18 7.79 -5.07
CA ALA A 72 2.05 7.69 -3.89
C ALA A 72 1.36 8.20 -2.60
N SER A 73 0.58 9.28 -2.69
CA SER A 73 -0.18 9.80 -1.54
C SER A 73 -1.34 8.88 -1.16
N MET A 74 -1.98 8.27 -2.16
CA MET A 74 -3.00 7.24 -1.92
C MET A 74 -2.40 6.06 -1.14
N LEU A 75 -1.24 5.52 -1.56
CA LEU A 75 -0.58 4.41 -0.86
C LEU A 75 -0.22 4.74 0.60
N ARG A 76 0.28 5.95 0.87
CA ARG A 76 0.50 6.43 2.26
C ARG A 76 -0.80 6.49 3.06
N THR A 77 -1.88 6.96 2.42
CA THR A 77 -3.21 7.05 3.04
C THR A 77 -3.78 5.67 3.33
N THR A 78 -3.61 4.70 2.43
CA THR A 78 -3.96 3.29 2.63
C THR A 78 -3.28 2.73 3.88
N CYS A 79 -1.97 3.00 4.06
CA CYS A 79 -1.24 2.58 5.26
C CYS A 79 -1.81 3.23 6.54
N ALA A 80 -2.16 4.51 6.49
CA ALA A 80 -2.78 5.20 7.63
C ALA A 80 -4.16 4.62 7.99
N LEU A 81 -4.97 4.28 6.97
CA LEU A 81 -6.27 3.63 7.18
C LEU A 81 -6.13 2.24 7.80
N TYR A 82 -5.16 1.45 7.32
CA TYR A 82 -4.83 0.14 7.87
C TYR A 82 -4.50 0.22 9.37
N LEU A 83 -3.63 1.17 9.76
CA LEU A 83 -3.28 1.40 11.17
C LEU A 83 -4.44 1.92 12.03
N ARG A 84 -5.41 2.61 11.44
CA ARG A 84 -6.65 3.04 12.11
C ARG A 84 -7.67 1.92 12.30
N GLY A 85 -7.32 0.68 11.95
CA GLY A 85 -8.20 -0.48 12.14
C GLY A 85 -9.20 -0.70 11.00
N HIS A 86 -9.05 0.00 9.86
CA HIS A 86 -9.77 -0.36 8.63
C HIS A 86 -9.07 -1.57 8.00
N ARG A 87 -9.07 -2.68 8.73
CA ARG A 87 -8.63 -3.96 8.22
C ARG A 87 -9.79 -4.52 7.39
N PRO A 88 -9.53 -5.07 6.19
CA PRO A 88 -10.59 -5.70 5.41
C PRO A 88 -11.25 -6.78 6.27
N ASP A 89 -12.58 -6.82 6.28
CA ASP A 89 -13.33 -7.80 7.06
C ASP A 89 -13.02 -9.22 6.56
N MET A 90 -13.27 -10.25 7.37
CA MET A 90 -12.97 -11.64 7.01
C MET A 90 -13.65 -12.07 5.71
N ASP A 91 -14.83 -11.54 5.42
CA ASP A 91 -15.57 -11.80 4.18
C ASP A 91 -14.88 -11.14 2.97
N GLU A 92 -14.42 -9.90 3.09
CA GLU A 92 -13.63 -9.21 2.04
C GLU A 92 -12.30 -9.94 1.80
N ARG A 93 -11.62 -10.38 2.87
CA ARG A 93 -10.39 -11.16 2.77
C ARG A 93 -10.61 -12.50 2.07
N MET A 94 -11.75 -13.15 2.26
CA MET A 94 -12.08 -14.40 1.55
C MET A 94 -12.43 -14.17 0.08
N ALA A 95 -13.16 -13.09 -0.25
CA ALA A 95 -13.44 -12.71 -1.63
C ALA A 95 -12.15 -12.40 -2.39
N LEU A 96 -11.26 -11.60 -1.81
CA LEU A 96 -9.96 -11.24 -2.38
C LEU A 96 -9.07 -12.48 -2.61
N LYS A 97 -9.11 -13.47 -1.70
CA LYS A 97 -8.40 -14.75 -1.87
C LYS A 97 -8.91 -15.58 -3.04
N ARG A 98 -10.21 -15.54 -3.33
CA ARG A 98 -10.81 -16.30 -4.45
C ARG A 98 -10.45 -15.71 -5.82
N GLU A 99 -10.31 -14.39 -5.90
CA GLU A 99 -9.89 -13.71 -7.14
C GLU A 99 -8.37 -13.77 -7.36
N ALA A 100 -7.60 -14.00 -6.30
CA ALA A 100 -6.15 -14.08 -6.37
C ALA A 100 -5.59 -15.45 -6.75
N ALA A 101 -6.39 -16.51 -6.62
CA ALA A 101 -6.06 -17.91 -6.91
C ALA A 101 -6.41 -18.29 -8.37
#